data_AF-A0A810Q6K7-F1
#
_entry.id   AF-A0A810Q6K7-F1
#
_cell.length_a   1.000
_cell.length_b   1.000
_cell.length_c   1.000
_cell.angle_alpha   90.00
_cell.angle_beta   90.00
_cell.angle_gamma   90.00
#
_symmetry.space_group_name_H-M   'P 1'
#
loop_
_entity.id
_entity.type
_entity.pdbx_description
1 polymer ?
#
loop_
_entity_poly.entity_id
_entity_poly.type
_entity_poly.pdbx_seq_one_letter_code
_entity_poly.pdbx_strand_id
1 'polypeptide(L)' 'MPSSDYNRYLAAIKVANDSGNKDALRKIRDALLAEYGPLDDDVEYLLRQFRYYV' A
#
# COMPACT_ATOMS: atom_id res chain seq x y z
N MET A 1 -11.22 -1.37 5.63
CA MET A 1 -10.86 0.03 5.24
C MET A 1 -12.02 0.76 4.51
N PRO A 2 -12.19 2.10 4.65
CA PRO A 2 -13.13 2.87 3.82
C PRO A 2 -12.73 2.87 2.33
N SER A 3 -13.71 2.87 1.42
CA SER A 3 -13.46 2.79 -0.03
C SER A 3 -12.65 3.96 -0.59
N SER A 4 -12.75 5.15 0.02
CA SER A 4 -11.92 6.31 -0.33
C SER A 4 -10.44 6.06 -0.07
N ASP A 5 -10.13 5.49 1.10
CA ASP A 5 -8.76 5.28 1.55
C ASP A 5 -8.14 4.15 0.75
N TYR A 6 -8.90 3.07 0.53
CA TYR A 6 -8.49 1.97 -0.34
C TYR A 6 -8.07 2.45 -1.72
N ASN A 7 -8.91 3.25 -2.38
CA ASN A 7 -8.60 3.78 -3.71
C ASN A 7 -7.40 4.72 -3.70
N ARG A 8 -7.24 5.52 -2.64
CA ARG A 8 -6.08 6.40 -2.46
C ARG A 8 -4.78 5.59 -2.33
N TYR A 9 -4.76 4.58 -1.48
CA TYR A 9 -3.60 3.70 -1.31
C TYR A 9 -3.29 2.93 -2.59
N LEU A 10 -4.30 2.36 -3.25
CA LEU A 10 -4.12 1.66 -4.53
C LEU A 10 -3.50 2.56 -5.61
N ALA A 11 -3.95 3.80 -5.71
CA ALA A 11 -3.38 4.78 -6.65
C ALA A 11 -1.91 5.10 -6.31
N ALA A 12 -1.60 5.33 -5.03
CA ALA A 12 -0.23 5.61 -4.58
C ALA A 12 0.72 4.42 -4.85
N ILE A 13 0.26 3.19 -4.63
CA ILE A 13 1.02 1.98 -4.91
C ILE A 13 1.32 1.86 -6.41
N LYS A 14 0.33 2.11 -7.28
CA LYS A 14 0.53 2.10 -8.74
C LYS A 14 1.61 3.08 -9.17
N VAL A 15 1.56 4.33 -8.68
CA VAL A 15 2.57 5.35 -9.00
C VAL A 15 3.97 4.95 -8.49
N ALA A 16 4.06 4.42 -7.26
CA ALA A 16 5.33 3.98 -6.69
C ALA A 16 5.92 2.76 -7.44
N ASN A 17 5.06 1.83 -7.85
CA ASN A 17 5.45 0.69 -8.68
C ASN A 17 5.95 1.12 -10.06
N ASP A 18 5.24 2.00 -10.74
CA ASP A 18 5.60 2.44 -12.10
C ASP A 18 6.87 3.29 -12.13
N SER A 19 7.16 4.00 -11.04
CA SER A 19 8.41 4.76 -10.86
C SER A 19 9.58 3.93 -10.31
N GLY A 20 9.36 2.67 -9.92
CA GLY A 20 10.38 1.84 -9.28
C GLY A 20 10.79 2.32 -7.88
N ASN A 21 10.01 3.20 -7.25
CA ASN A 21 10.37 3.85 -6.00
C ASN A 21 10.06 2.96 -4.78
N LYS A 22 11.04 2.14 -4.40
CA LYS A 22 10.93 1.22 -3.26
C LYS A 22 10.71 1.93 -1.92
N ASP A 23 11.27 3.12 -1.73
CA ASP A 23 11.10 3.87 -0.49
C ASP A 23 9.68 4.44 -0.35
N ALA A 24 9.06 4.84 -1.46
CA ALA A 24 7.65 5.20 -1.47
C ALA A 24 6.77 4.00 -1.09
N LEU A 25 7.06 2.81 -1.63
CA LEU A 25 6.35 1.58 -1.25
C LEU A 25 6.51 1.25 0.24
N ARG A 26 7.72 1.37 0.82
CA ARG A 26 7.94 1.19 2.27
C ARG A 26 7.08 2.14 3.10
N LYS A 27 7.08 3.43 2.75
CA LYS A 27 6.26 4.43 3.44
C LYS A 27 4.77 4.11 3.36
N ILE A 28 4.29 3.62 2.21
CA ILE A 28 2.90 3.20 2.05
C ILE A 28 2.58 1.99 2.94
N ARG A 29 3.44 0.97 2.96
CA ARG A 29 3.27 -0.21 3.83
C ARG A 29 3.21 0.21 5.30
N ASP A 30 4.17 1.01 5.75
CA ASP A 30 4.26 1.40 7.15
C ASP A 30 3.04 2.24 7.57
N ALA A 31 2.54 3.11 6.69
CA ALA A 31 1.30 3.85 6.90
C ALA A 31 0.06 2.93 6.99
N LEU A 32 -0.09 1.99 6.04
CA LEU A 32 -1.18 1.01 6.04
C LEU A 32 -1.23 0.19 7.33
N LEU A 33 -0.08 -0.31 7.76
CA LEU A 33 0.05 -1.12 8.98
C LEU A 33 -0.19 -0.30 10.25
N ALA A 34 0.19 0.97 10.27
CA ALA A 34 -0.05 1.85 11.41
C ALA A 34 -1.53 2.24 11.55
N GLU A 35 -2.23 2.44 10.43
CA GLU A 35 -3.61 2.95 10.42
C GLU A 35 -4.66 1.84 10.57
N TYR A 36 -4.49 0.70 9.89
CA TYR A 36 -5.49 -0.38 9.85
C TYR A 36 -5.00 -1.68 10.48
N GLY A 37 -3.70 -1.81 10.72
CA GLY A 37 -3.10 -3.01 11.29
C GLY A 37 -2.83 -4.12 10.27
N PRO A 38 -2.05 -5.15 10.67
CA PRO A 38 -1.64 -6.24 9.79
C PRO A 38 -2.71 -7.30 9.53
N LEU A 39 -3.83 -7.28 10.26
CA LEU A 39 -4.91 -8.29 10.17
C LEU A 39 -6.11 -7.84 9.34
N ASP A 40 -6.01 -6.67 8.68
CA ASP A 40 -7.06 -6.16 7.79
C ASP A 40 -6.88 -6.75 6.38
N ASP A 41 -7.95 -7.36 5.84
CA ASP A 41 -7.94 -8.02 4.54
C ASP A 41 -7.64 -7.04 3.39
N ASP A 42 -8.10 -5.78 3.50
CA ASP A 42 -7.83 -4.75 2.49
C ASP A 42 -6.33 -4.38 2.50
N VAL A 43 -5.72 -4.33 3.69
CA VAL A 43 -4.26 -4.11 3.83
C VAL A 43 -3.49 -5.24 3.16
N GLU A 44 -3.84 -6.49 3.45
CA GLU A 44 -3.18 -7.64 2.81
C GLU A 44 -3.30 -7.57 1.29
N TYR A 45 -4.50 -7.25 0.77
CA TYR A 45 -4.73 -7.12 -0.66
C TYR A 45 -3.88 -6.01 -1.31
N LEU A 46 -3.78 -4.85 -0.65
CA LEU A 46 -2.98 -3.72 -1.12
C LEU A 46 -1.49 -4.03 -1.12
N LEU A 47 -0.98 -4.72 -0.08
CA LEU A 47 0.42 -5.13 0.00
C LEU A 47 0.80 -6.12 -1.12
N ARG A 48 -0.12 -6.99 -1.54
CA ARG A 48 0.07 -7.89 -2.69
C ARG A 48 0.20 -7.16 -4.02
N GLN A 49 -0.19 -5.88 -4.11
CA GLN A 49 -0.03 -5.08 -5.33
C GLN A 49 1.40 -4.56 -5.52
N PHE A 50 2.28 -4.71 -4.53
CA PHE A 50 3.64 -4.20 -4.61
C PHE A 50 4.45 -5.04 -5.61
N ARG A 51 5.05 -4.40 -6.62
CA ARG A 51 5.89 -5.10 -7.61
C ARG A 51 7.28 -5.46 -7.07
N TYR A 52 7.68 -4.83 -5.97
CA TYR A 52 8.99 -5.03 -5.36
C TYR A 52 8.83 -5.48 -3.92
N TYR A 53 9.69 -6.40 -3.51
CA TYR A 53 9.83 -6.77 -2.11
C TYR A 53 10.45 -5.60 -1.34
N VAL A 54 9.72 -5.10 -0.33
CA VAL A 54 10.11 -3.94 0.47
C VAL A 54 9.78 -4.14 1.93
#